data_AF-A0A822IZ75-F1
#
_entry.id   AF-A0A822IZ75-F1
#
_cell.length_a   1.000
_cell.length_b   1.000
_cell.length_c   1.000
_cell.angle_alpha   90.00
_cell.angle_beta   90.00
_cell.angle_gamma   90.00
#
_symmetry.space_group_name_H-M   'P 1'
#
loop_
_entity.id
_entity.type
_entity.pdbx_description
1 polymer ?
#
loop_
_entity_poly.entity_id
_entity_poly.type
_entity_poly.pdbx_seq_one_letter_code
_entity_poly.pdbx_strand_id
1 'polypeptide(L)'
;MKYEMNGKDLTTSGNSTQILYDQIRRVLLDAQRSVSQAVNTAMVNAYFEVGRLIVEDEQHGEARAEYGKETLMHLSKRLTLEFGRGFSRQNLQNMKQFYLSFQNCHTLSGKLSWSHYTLLMRLENEQARNFYLKEVESENWSVRELDRQINSLLFERLALSRNKEKVKALSENGQILESPRDLVKDPYVLEFLGLHEQATYTEKELETALIDNLQSFLLELGKGFTFVARQKRITLDAEHFYVDLVFYNRLIHSFVLIDLKIGKLTHQDLGQMQYERGIWKRVFQKWKSLFEERV
;
A
#
# COMPACT_ATOMS: atom_id res chain seq x y z
N MET A 1 -3.38 66.82 -2.14
CA MET A 1 -4.37 65.71 -1.98
C MET A 1 -4.50 65.04 -3.32
N LYS A 2 -4.50 63.72 -3.53
CA LYS A 2 -4.21 62.51 -2.75
C LYS A 2 -4.08 61.41 -3.85
N TYR A 3 -3.25 60.39 -3.60
CA TYR A 3 -2.99 59.26 -4.52
C TYR A 3 -4.26 58.50 -4.91
N GLU A 4 -4.33 58.03 -6.15
CA GLU A 4 -4.92 56.71 -6.47
C GLU A 4 -3.97 55.95 -7.41
N MET A 5 -3.33 54.93 -6.85
CA MET A 5 -2.49 53.98 -7.57
C MET A 5 -3.36 52.86 -8.16
N ASN A 6 -3.18 52.60 -9.45
CA ASN A 6 -3.74 51.45 -10.17
C ASN A 6 -3.23 50.13 -9.57
N GLY A 7 -4.08 49.44 -8.81
CA GLY A 7 -3.82 48.12 -8.24
C GLY A 7 -4.54 47.00 -9.00
N LYS A 8 -4.17 46.70 -10.26
CA LYS A 8 -4.82 45.59 -11.00
C LYS A 8 -3.95 44.58 -11.76
N ASP A 9 -2.62 44.66 -11.75
CA ASP A 9 -1.79 43.77 -12.60
C ASP A 9 -0.83 42.79 -11.89
N LEU A 10 -0.89 42.64 -10.57
CA LEU A 10 0.09 41.82 -9.83
C LEU A 10 -0.33 40.37 -9.53
N THR A 11 -1.60 39.99 -9.67
CA THR A 11 -2.09 38.66 -9.26
C THR A 11 -2.13 37.63 -10.39
N THR A 12 -2.26 38.06 -11.65
CA THR A 12 -2.39 37.16 -12.82
C THR A 12 -1.03 36.62 -13.30
N SER A 13 0.03 37.43 -13.22
CA SER A 13 1.40 37.08 -13.61
C SER A 13 2.01 36.00 -12.70
N GLY A 14 1.85 36.13 -11.38
CA GLY A 14 2.35 35.15 -10.41
C GLY A 14 1.72 33.76 -10.56
N ASN A 15 0.44 33.71 -10.95
CA ASN A 15 -0.27 32.46 -11.18
C ASN A 15 0.21 31.75 -12.47
N SER A 16 0.47 32.50 -13.54
CA SER A 16 1.00 31.93 -14.79
C SER A 16 2.41 31.34 -14.62
N THR A 17 3.26 32.02 -13.85
CA THR A 17 4.63 31.58 -13.57
C THR A 17 4.62 30.32 -12.69
N GLN A 18 3.73 30.24 -11.70
CA GLN A 18 3.57 29.06 -10.86
C GLN A 18 3.05 27.84 -11.65
N ILE A 19 2.07 28.05 -12.55
CA ILE A 19 1.55 26.99 -13.44
C ILE A 19 2.68 26.45 -14.33
N LEU A 20 3.48 27.33 -14.94
CA LEU A 20 4.61 26.94 -15.77
C LEU A 20 5.67 26.18 -14.95
N TYR A 21 5.99 26.64 -13.74
CA TYR A 21 6.89 25.95 -12.82
C TYR A 21 6.39 24.55 -12.49
N ASP A 22 5.11 24.38 -12.15
CA ASP A 22 4.54 23.08 -11.80
C ASP A 22 4.52 22.13 -13.00
N GLN A 23 4.31 22.64 -14.21
CA GLN A 23 4.40 21.86 -15.45
C GLN A 23 5.84 21.38 -15.70
N ILE A 24 6.83 22.28 -15.62
CA ILE A 24 8.25 21.93 -15.77
C ILE A 24 8.67 20.92 -14.70
N ARG A 25 8.27 21.15 -13.45
CA ARG A 25 8.56 20.25 -12.32
C ARG A 25 7.98 18.85 -12.56
N ARG A 26 6.74 18.74 -13.07
CA ARG A 26 6.15 17.45 -13.43
C ARG A 26 6.98 16.72 -14.49
N VAL A 27 7.35 17.40 -15.57
CA VAL A 27 8.18 16.82 -16.64
C VAL A 27 9.51 16.30 -16.09
N LEU A 28 10.18 17.05 -15.23
CA LEU A 28 11.44 16.63 -14.60
C LEU A 28 11.25 15.44 -13.65
N LEU A 29 10.20 15.45 -12.83
CA LEU A 29 9.87 14.34 -11.93
C LEU A 29 9.49 13.06 -12.70
N ASP A 30 8.79 13.19 -13.82
CA ASP A 30 8.41 12.06 -14.68
C ASP A 30 9.63 11.45 -15.38
N ALA A 31 10.54 12.29 -15.88
CA ALA A 31 11.80 11.83 -16.44
C ALA A 31 12.65 11.08 -15.40
N GLN A 32 12.78 11.63 -14.18
CA GLN A 32 13.51 10.97 -13.09
C GLN A 32 12.88 9.63 -12.69
N ARG A 33 11.54 9.56 -12.62
CA ARG A 33 10.82 8.31 -12.34
C ARG A 33 11.04 7.27 -13.42
N SER A 34 10.97 7.67 -14.69
CA SER A 34 11.18 6.78 -15.84
C SER A 34 12.59 6.20 -15.85
N VAL A 35 13.62 7.03 -15.66
CA VAL A 35 15.02 6.56 -15.54
C VAL A 35 15.18 5.59 -14.37
N SER A 36 14.61 5.93 -13.22
CA SER A 36 14.69 5.07 -12.02
C SER A 36 14.04 3.70 -12.26
N GLN A 37 12.89 3.66 -12.93
CA GLN A 37 12.20 2.41 -13.28
C GLN A 37 13.01 1.57 -14.28
N ALA A 38 13.58 2.20 -15.31
CA ALA A 38 14.42 1.53 -16.29
C ALA A 38 15.66 0.90 -15.64
N VAL A 39 16.35 1.64 -14.77
CA VAL A 39 17.49 1.15 -14.00
C VAL A 39 17.09 0.00 -13.09
N ASN A 40 15.98 0.13 -12.33
CA ASN A 40 15.50 -0.94 -11.46
C ASN A 40 15.22 -2.23 -12.24
N THR A 41 14.53 -2.11 -13.38
CA THR A 41 14.21 -3.26 -14.24
C THR A 41 15.48 -3.94 -14.74
N ALA A 42 16.42 -3.16 -15.27
CA ALA A 42 17.69 -3.69 -15.76
C ALA A 42 18.50 -4.39 -14.66
N MET A 43 18.57 -3.79 -13.47
CA MET A 43 19.30 -4.35 -12.33
C MET A 43 18.66 -5.63 -11.80
N VAL A 44 17.32 -5.69 -11.71
CA VAL A 44 16.61 -6.90 -11.29
C VAL A 44 16.88 -8.05 -12.26
N ASN A 45 16.81 -7.80 -13.57
CA ASN A 45 17.12 -8.82 -14.58
C ASN A 45 18.58 -9.27 -14.50
N ALA A 46 19.52 -8.32 -14.35
CA ALA A 46 20.94 -8.65 -14.20
C ALA A 46 21.19 -9.53 -12.95
N TYR A 47 20.57 -9.20 -11.83
CA TYR A 47 20.70 -9.99 -10.59
C TYR A 47 20.06 -11.37 -10.70
N PHE A 48 18.98 -11.51 -11.47
CA PHE A 48 18.41 -12.82 -11.77
C PHE A 48 19.38 -13.69 -12.58
N GLU A 49 19.97 -13.13 -13.64
CA GLU A 49 20.97 -13.83 -14.47
C GLU A 49 22.24 -14.18 -13.70
N VAL A 50 22.74 -13.29 -12.83
CA VAL A 50 23.86 -13.61 -11.93
C VAL A 50 23.50 -14.80 -11.03
N GLY A 51 22.27 -14.82 -10.50
CA GLY A 51 21.77 -15.97 -9.73
C GLY A 51 21.77 -17.27 -10.52
N ARG A 52 21.29 -17.24 -11.77
CA ARG A 52 21.30 -18.39 -12.69
C ARG A 52 22.71 -18.92 -12.91
N LEU A 53 23.65 -18.03 -13.27
CA LEU A 53 25.04 -18.38 -13.52
C LEU A 53 25.71 -19.04 -12.30
N ILE A 54 25.43 -18.53 -11.09
CA ILE A 54 25.95 -19.13 -9.85
C ILE A 54 25.39 -20.55 -9.65
N VAL A 55 24.08 -20.75 -9.89
CA VAL A 55 23.44 -22.06 -9.71
C VAL A 55 23.95 -23.08 -10.72
N GLU A 56 24.10 -22.68 -12.00
CA GLU A 56 24.62 -23.57 -13.05
C GLU A 56 26.08 -23.97 -12.78
N ASP A 57 26.94 -23.02 -12.38
CA ASP A 57 28.34 -23.29 -12.04
C ASP A 57 28.47 -24.29 -10.87
N GLU A 58 27.67 -24.11 -9.82
CA GLU A 58 27.66 -25.03 -8.68
C GLU A 58 27.14 -26.44 -9.02
N GLN A 59 26.26 -26.58 -10.01
CA GLN A 59 25.75 -27.88 -10.48
C GLN A 59 26.78 -28.65 -11.31
N HIS A 60 27.70 -27.95 -11.97
CA HIS A 60 28.78 -28.54 -12.77
C HIS A 60 30.06 -28.81 -11.96
N GLY A 61 30.24 -28.18 -10.80
CA GLY A 61 31.31 -28.47 -9.84
C GLY A 61 31.04 -29.72 -9.00
N GLU A 62 32.05 -30.24 -8.28
CA GLU A 62 31.80 -31.26 -7.25
C GLU A 62 30.83 -30.67 -6.22
N ALA A 63 29.71 -31.34 -5.98
CA ALA A 63 28.62 -30.95 -5.08
C ALA A 63 29.05 -30.89 -3.59
N ARG A 64 29.99 -30.01 -3.26
CA ARG A 64 30.46 -29.74 -1.91
C ARG A 64 30.03 -28.34 -1.52
N ALA A 65 29.31 -28.22 -0.40
CA ALA A 65 28.91 -26.93 0.17
C ALA A 65 30.10 -26.00 0.46
N GLU A 66 31.32 -26.55 0.54
CA GLU A 66 32.56 -25.82 0.73
C GLU A 66 33.04 -25.13 -0.56
N TYR A 67 32.88 -25.78 -1.73
CA TYR A 67 33.20 -25.22 -3.05
C TYR A 67 32.37 -23.97 -3.35
N GLY A 68 31.05 -24.02 -3.15
CA GLY A 68 30.18 -22.85 -3.35
C GLY A 68 30.50 -21.68 -2.42
N LYS A 69 30.96 -21.95 -1.18
CA LYS A 69 31.37 -20.89 -0.25
C LYS A 69 32.62 -20.16 -0.72
N GLU A 70 33.60 -20.91 -1.24
CA GLU A 70 34.86 -20.36 -1.74
C GLU A 70 34.62 -19.57 -3.05
N THR A 71 33.87 -20.13 -4.00
CA THR A 71 33.49 -19.45 -5.25
C THR A 71 32.82 -18.10 -4.99
N LEU A 72 31.81 -18.04 -4.11
CA LEU A 72 31.14 -16.78 -3.77
C LEU A 72 32.08 -15.76 -3.11
N MET A 73 33.06 -16.21 -2.34
CA MET A 73 34.06 -15.33 -1.74
C MET A 73 34.98 -14.71 -2.80
N HIS A 74 35.44 -15.51 -3.77
CA HIS A 74 36.25 -15.03 -4.89
C HIS A 74 35.48 -14.08 -5.79
N LEU A 75 34.25 -14.45 -6.18
CA LEU A 75 33.35 -13.60 -6.98
C LEU A 75 33.10 -12.26 -6.29
N SER A 76 32.80 -12.28 -4.98
CA SER A 76 32.53 -11.06 -4.23
C SER A 76 33.71 -10.09 -4.26
N LYS A 77 34.94 -10.59 -4.02
CA LYS A 77 36.15 -9.76 -4.05
C LYS A 77 36.36 -9.13 -5.43
N ARG A 78 36.28 -9.92 -6.49
CA ARG A 78 36.56 -9.47 -7.86
C ARG A 78 35.50 -8.52 -8.39
N LEU A 79 34.22 -8.86 -8.24
CA LEU A 79 33.10 -8.03 -8.69
C LEU A 79 32.98 -6.73 -7.90
N THR A 80 33.27 -6.76 -6.59
CA THR A 80 33.29 -5.51 -5.78
C THR A 80 34.42 -4.59 -6.21
N LEU A 81 35.58 -5.14 -6.61
CA LEU A 81 36.70 -4.35 -7.11
C LEU A 81 36.42 -3.73 -8.49
N GLU A 82 35.72 -4.44 -9.36
CA GLU A 82 35.41 -4.00 -10.73
C GLU A 82 34.18 -3.08 -10.81
N PHE A 83 33.10 -3.42 -10.10
CA PHE A 83 31.79 -2.74 -10.22
C PHE A 83 31.35 -2.00 -8.94
N GLY A 84 32.11 -2.12 -7.84
CA GLY A 84 31.84 -1.40 -6.60
C GLY A 84 30.79 -2.07 -5.70
N ARG A 85 30.02 -1.24 -4.99
CA ARG A 85 29.06 -1.69 -3.97
C ARG A 85 27.91 -2.46 -4.62
N GLY A 86 27.48 -3.55 -3.98
CA GLY A 86 26.38 -4.40 -4.47
C GLY A 86 26.77 -5.86 -4.71
N PHE A 87 28.07 -6.18 -4.71
CA PHE A 87 28.56 -7.55 -4.95
C PHE A 87 29.18 -8.18 -3.70
N SER A 88 28.62 -7.89 -2.53
CA SER A 88 29.01 -8.59 -1.30
C SER A 88 28.64 -10.08 -1.40
N ARG A 89 29.36 -10.93 -0.68
CA ARG A 89 29.07 -12.37 -0.59
C ARG A 89 27.60 -12.63 -0.25
N GLN A 90 27.04 -11.86 0.68
CA GLN A 90 25.63 -11.96 1.05
C GLN A 90 24.70 -11.58 -0.10
N ASN A 91 25.04 -10.53 -0.88
CA ASN A 91 24.18 -10.14 -1.99
C ASN A 91 24.25 -11.16 -3.14
N LEU A 92 25.41 -11.76 -3.42
CA LEU A 92 25.52 -12.86 -4.37
C LEU A 92 24.71 -14.09 -3.93
N GLN A 93 24.72 -14.40 -2.62
CA GLN A 93 23.84 -15.42 -2.06
C GLN A 93 22.35 -15.08 -2.25
N ASN A 94 21.98 -13.81 -2.08
CA ASN A 94 20.62 -13.34 -2.34
C ASN A 94 20.25 -13.44 -3.83
N MET A 95 21.17 -13.15 -4.76
CA MET A 95 20.96 -13.32 -6.21
C MET A 95 20.74 -14.79 -6.57
N LYS A 96 21.53 -15.70 -6.00
CA LYS A 96 21.31 -17.15 -6.10
C LYS A 96 19.92 -17.55 -5.59
N GLN A 97 19.55 -17.10 -4.39
CA GLN A 97 18.22 -17.36 -3.83
C GLN A 97 17.12 -16.77 -4.73
N PHE A 98 17.37 -15.62 -5.35
CA PHE A 98 16.42 -14.94 -6.21
C PHE A 98 16.08 -15.78 -7.44
N TYR A 99 17.10 -16.32 -8.10
CA TYR A 99 16.89 -17.25 -9.20
C TYR A 99 16.09 -18.47 -8.75
N LEU A 100 16.48 -19.13 -7.67
CA LEU A 100 15.79 -20.34 -7.18
C LEU A 100 14.33 -20.08 -6.78
N SER A 101 14.05 -18.93 -6.18
CA SER A 101 12.73 -18.53 -5.69
C SER A 101 11.77 -18.09 -6.80
N PHE A 102 12.27 -17.67 -7.97
CA PHE A 102 11.48 -17.07 -9.06
C PHE A 102 11.72 -17.71 -10.43
N GLN A 103 12.45 -18.83 -10.52
CA GLN A 103 12.74 -19.55 -11.78
C GLN A 103 11.49 -19.93 -12.60
N ASN A 104 10.35 -20.14 -11.93
CA ASN A 104 9.08 -20.50 -12.57
C ASN A 104 8.20 -19.28 -12.90
N CYS A 105 8.65 -18.06 -12.61
CA CYS A 105 7.90 -16.86 -12.90
C CYS A 105 8.07 -16.48 -14.37
N HIS A 106 6.97 -16.46 -15.13
CA HIS A 106 6.99 -16.13 -16.56
C HIS A 106 7.55 -14.75 -16.88
N THR A 107 7.51 -13.79 -15.96
CA THR A 107 8.13 -12.46 -16.12
C THR A 107 8.40 -11.83 -14.75
N LEU A 108 9.62 -11.31 -14.55
CA LEU A 108 9.94 -10.45 -13.40
C LEU A 108 9.31 -9.08 -13.59
N SER A 109 8.81 -8.49 -12.51
CA SER A 109 8.11 -7.21 -12.56
C SER A 109 9.10 -6.05 -12.58
N GLY A 110 9.07 -5.26 -13.65
CA GLY A 110 9.83 -4.00 -13.71
C GLY A 110 9.35 -2.93 -12.72
N LYS A 111 8.20 -3.14 -12.07
CA LYS A 111 7.67 -2.25 -11.02
C LYS A 111 8.34 -2.46 -9.67
N LEU A 112 8.88 -3.64 -9.41
CA LEU A 112 9.50 -4.00 -8.14
C LEU A 112 10.99 -3.69 -8.19
N SER A 113 11.48 -3.02 -7.15
CA SER A 113 12.93 -2.86 -6.95
C SER A 113 13.55 -4.12 -6.34
N TRP A 114 14.88 -4.23 -6.42
CA TRP A 114 15.66 -5.31 -5.77
C TRP A 114 15.27 -5.51 -4.29
N SER A 115 15.08 -4.42 -3.55
CA SER A 115 14.71 -4.49 -2.13
C SER A 115 13.35 -5.17 -1.89
N HIS A 116 12.37 -5.00 -2.79
CA HIS A 116 11.11 -5.74 -2.69
C HIS A 116 11.37 -7.25 -2.83
N TYR A 117 12.14 -7.65 -3.84
CA TYR A 117 12.51 -9.05 -4.04
C TYR A 117 13.28 -9.62 -2.84
N THR A 118 14.16 -8.85 -2.21
CA THR A 118 14.87 -9.31 -1.00
C THR A 118 13.96 -9.57 0.20
N LEU A 119 12.81 -8.91 0.31
CA LEU A 119 11.79 -9.21 1.32
C LEU A 119 10.99 -10.44 0.91
N LEU A 120 10.50 -10.48 -0.33
CA LEU A 120 9.65 -11.57 -0.84
C LEU A 120 10.36 -12.94 -0.81
N MET A 121 11.67 -12.98 -1.07
CA MET A 121 12.45 -14.22 -1.00
C MET A 121 12.50 -14.86 0.40
N ARG A 122 12.30 -14.08 1.46
CA ARG A 122 12.30 -14.58 2.84
C ARG A 122 11.03 -15.35 3.19
N LEU A 123 9.97 -15.16 2.41
CA LEU A 123 8.72 -15.86 2.60
C LEU A 123 8.85 -17.29 2.10
N GLU A 124 8.83 -18.27 3.00
CA GLU A 124 8.91 -19.69 2.65
C GLU A 124 7.66 -20.17 1.90
N ASN A 125 6.50 -19.62 2.25
CA ASN A 125 5.23 -19.93 1.60
C ASN A 125 5.14 -19.24 0.22
N GLU A 126 5.18 -20.04 -0.84
CA GLU A 126 5.07 -19.57 -2.23
C GLU A 126 3.75 -18.84 -2.50
N GLN A 127 2.63 -19.30 -1.92
CA GLN A 127 1.33 -18.66 -2.12
C GLN A 127 1.30 -17.25 -1.51
N ALA A 128 1.86 -17.10 -0.31
CA ALA A 128 2.00 -15.81 0.35
C ALA A 128 2.93 -14.90 -0.46
N ARG A 129 4.06 -15.43 -0.94
CA ARG A 129 5.02 -14.70 -1.77
C ARG A 129 4.36 -14.15 -3.03
N ASN A 130 3.59 -14.99 -3.75
CA ASN A 130 2.88 -14.58 -4.95
C ASN A 130 1.79 -13.55 -4.66
N PHE A 131 1.04 -13.71 -3.56
CA PHE A 131 0.07 -12.72 -3.09
C PHE A 131 0.71 -11.34 -2.88
N TYR A 132 1.77 -11.28 -2.09
CA TYR A 132 2.44 -10.01 -1.79
C TYR A 132 3.11 -9.40 -3.03
N LEU A 133 3.64 -10.22 -3.94
CA LEU A 133 4.13 -9.75 -5.24
C LEU A 133 3.02 -9.03 -6.02
N LYS A 134 1.83 -9.64 -6.12
CA LYS A 134 0.68 -9.05 -6.81
C LYS A 134 0.14 -7.79 -6.15
N GLU A 135 0.13 -7.75 -4.82
CA GLU A 135 -0.26 -6.54 -4.09
C GLU A 135 0.72 -5.38 -4.33
N VAL A 136 2.03 -5.63 -4.34
CA VAL A 136 3.01 -4.58 -4.68
C VAL A 136 2.84 -4.09 -6.13
N GLU A 137 2.60 -4.98 -7.08
CA GLU A 137 2.39 -4.62 -8.50
C GLU A 137 1.14 -3.76 -8.75
N SER A 138 0.09 -4.02 -7.98
CA SER A 138 -1.21 -3.35 -8.11
C SER A 138 -1.27 -2.04 -7.32
N GLU A 139 -0.76 -2.04 -6.09
CA GLU A 139 -0.88 -0.91 -5.16
C GLU A 139 0.36 0.01 -5.14
N ASN A 140 1.43 -0.35 -5.84
CA ASN A 140 2.71 0.37 -5.81
C ASN A 140 3.24 0.56 -4.38
N TRP A 141 3.08 -0.47 -3.54
CA TRP A 141 3.59 -0.43 -2.17
C TRP A 141 5.09 -0.13 -2.16
N SER A 142 5.49 0.75 -1.25
CA SER A 142 6.91 0.94 -0.94
C SER A 142 7.46 -0.30 -0.23
N VAL A 143 8.79 -0.44 -0.20
CA VAL A 143 9.47 -1.53 0.54
C VAL A 143 9.03 -1.57 2.01
N ARG A 144 8.82 -0.40 2.63
CA ARG A 144 8.36 -0.30 4.03
C ARG A 144 6.93 -0.79 4.20
N GLU A 145 6.07 -0.47 3.24
CA GLU A 145 4.68 -0.90 3.28
C GLU A 145 4.56 -2.41 3.07
N LEU A 146 5.32 -2.96 2.12
CA LEU A 146 5.42 -4.41 1.93
C LEU A 146 5.86 -5.11 3.24
N ASP A 147 6.93 -4.63 3.87
CA ASP A 147 7.45 -5.18 5.13
C ASP A 147 6.39 -5.14 6.23
N ARG A 148 5.70 -4.00 6.38
CA ARG A 148 4.59 -3.85 7.32
C ARG A 148 3.47 -4.85 7.07
N GLN A 149 3.02 -4.99 5.82
CA GLN A 149 1.92 -5.89 5.47
C GLN A 149 2.29 -7.35 5.72
N ILE A 150 3.53 -7.74 5.42
CA ILE A 150 4.09 -9.06 5.76
C ILE A 150 4.09 -9.28 7.27
N ASN A 151 4.61 -8.33 8.06
CA ASN A 151 4.68 -8.45 9.52
C ASN A 151 3.29 -8.49 10.17
N SER A 152 2.30 -7.87 9.53
CA SER A 152 0.91 -7.93 9.96
C SER A 152 0.22 -9.27 9.61
N LEU A 153 0.88 -10.16 8.86
CA LEU A 153 0.32 -11.44 8.41
C LEU A 153 -0.97 -11.26 7.58
N LEU A 154 -0.97 -10.28 6.67
CA LEU A 154 -2.14 -9.95 5.85
C LEU A 154 -2.65 -11.17 5.06
N PHE A 155 -1.75 -11.91 4.41
CA PHE A 155 -2.11 -13.10 3.64
C PHE A 155 -2.79 -14.15 4.52
N GLU A 156 -2.20 -14.44 5.68
CA GLU A 156 -2.65 -15.46 6.62
C GLU A 156 -4.05 -15.12 7.15
N ARG A 157 -4.28 -13.85 7.53
CA ARG A 157 -5.60 -13.38 7.97
C ARG A 157 -6.67 -13.53 6.90
N LEU A 158 -6.34 -13.22 5.65
CA LEU A 158 -7.26 -13.37 4.52
C LEU A 158 -7.48 -14.85 4.16
N ALA A 159 -6.47 -15.70 4.34
CA ALA A 159 -6.55 -17.13 4.05
C ALA A 159 -7.35 -17.91 5.09
N LEU A 160 -7.31 -17.52 6.37
CA LEU A 160 -7.97 -18.22 7.50
C LEU A 160 -9.49 -18.36 7.34
N SER A 161 -10.14 -17.45 6.60
CA SER A 161 -11.60 -17.48 6.36
C SER A 161 -12.00 -18.10 5.02
N ARG A 162 -11.04 -18.59 4.22
CA ARG A 162 -11.24 -18.99 2.83
C ARG A 162 -10.95 -20.48 2.61
N ASN A 163 -11.65 -21.08 1.65
CA ASN A 163 -11.37 -22.46 1.21
C ASN A 163 -10.12 -22.50 0.29
N LYS A 164 -9.59 -23.69 0.01
CA LYS A 164 -8.36 -23.86 -0.80
C LYS A 164 -8.42 -23.18 -2.17
N GLU A 165 -9.56 -23.23 -2.85
CA GLU A 165 -9.75 -22.58 -4.16
C GLU A 165 -9.67 -21.05 -4.06
N LYS A 166 -10.32 -20.46 -3.06
CA LYS A 166 -10.29 -19.01 -2.81
C LYS A 166 -8.92 -18.52 -2.32
N VAL A 167 -8.17 -19.35 -1.59
CA VAL A 167 -6.77 -19.05 -1.22
C VAL A 167 -5.87 -19.06 -2.44
N LYS A 168 -6.06 -20.02 -3.36
CA LYS A 168 -5.33 -20.06 -4.63
C LYS A 168 -5.64 -18.83 -5.50
N ALA A 169 -6.92 -18.47 -5.62
CA ALA A 169 -7.33 -17.27 -6.35
C ALA A 169 -6.76 -15.98 -5.72
N LEU A 170 -6.70 -15.89 -4.40
CA LEU A 170 -6.08 -14.77 -3.66
C LEU A 170 -4.57 -14.68 -3.98
N SER A 171 -3.88 -15.81 -4.04
CA SER A 171 -2.45 -15.87 -4.37
C SER A 171 -2.15 -15.44 -5.81
N GLU A 172 -2.97 -15.88 -6.77
CA GLU A 172 -2.74 -15.62 -8.20
C GLU A 172 -3.16 -14.19 -8.61
N ASN A 173 -4.21 -13.66 -8.00
CA ASN A 173 -4.86 -12.41 -8.43
C ASN A 173 -4.72 -11.25 -7.43
N GLY A 174 -4.13 -11.48 -6.25
CA GLY A 174 -4.13 -10.51 -5.16
C GLY A 174 -5.50 -10.39 -4.48
N GLN A 175 -5.71 -9.31 -3.73
CA GLN A 175 -6.97 -9.08 -3.03
C GLN A 175 -8.10 -8.75 -4.01
N ILE A 176 -9.05 -9.68 -4.17
CA ILE A 176 -10.32 -9.48 -4.88
C ILE A 176 -11.37 -9.03 -3.87
N LEU A 177 -11.90 -7.82 -4.07
CA LEU A 177 -13.00 -7.26 -3.27
C LEU A 177 -14.33 -7.52 -4.00
N GLU A 178 -15.09 -8.51 -3.55
CA GLU A 178 -16.36 -8.89 -4.19
C GLU A 178 -17.58 -8.38 -3.40
N SER A 179 -17.47 -8.17 -2.09
CA SER A 179 -18.60 -7.75 -1.25
C SER A 179 -18.23 -6.74 -0.16
N PRO A 180 -19.21 -5.95 0.35
CA PRO A 180 -18.99 -5.04 1.49
C PRO A 180 -18.51 -5.74 2.77
N ARG A 181 -18.71 -7.06 2.91
CA ARG A 181 -18.21 -7.84 4.05
C ARG A 181 -16.70 -8.08 3.98
N ASP A 182 -16.13 -8.12 2.77
CA ASP A 182 -14.68 -8.30 2.57
C ASP A 182 -13.87 -7.04 2.94
N LEU A 183 -14.55 -5.91 3.17
CA LEU A 183 -13.95 -4.67 3.69
C LEU A 183 -13.74 -4.69 5.21
N VAL A 184 -14.46 -5.56 5.93
CA VAL A 184 -14.40 -5.62 7.39
C VAL A 184 -13.23 -6.50 7.78
N LYS A 185 -12.06 -5.87 8.01
CA LYS A 185 -10.93 -6.51 8.69
C LYS A 185 -11.20 -6.48 10.20
N ASP A 186 -11.52 -7.61 10.80
CA ASP A 186 -11.39 -7.80 12.26
C ASP A 186 -9.89 -7.90 12.64
N PRO A 187 -9.50 -7.47 13.85
CA PRO A 187 -9.43 -6.11 14.37
C PRO A 187 -8.20 -5.33 13.84
N TYR A 188 -8.31 -4.00 13.71
CA TYR A 188 -7.19 -3.14 13.31
C TYR A 188 -6.12 -3.03 14.41
N VAL A 189 -4.86 -3.33 14.06
CA VAL A 189 -3.70 -3.05 14.91
C VAL A 189 -3.25 -1.62 14.62
N LEU A 190 -3.54 -0.70 15.54
CA LEU A 190 -3.30 0.75 15.40
C LEU A 190 -1.87 1.19 15.80
N GLU A 191 -0.88 0.29 15.77
CA GLU A 191 0.51 0.57 16.16
C GLU A 191 1.16 1.71 15.35
N PHE A 192 0.66 1.99 14.15
CA PHE A 192 1.18 3.02 13.27
C PHE A 192 0.81 4.45 13.65
N LEU A 193 -0.12 4.65 14.59
CA LEU A 193 -0.52 5.99 15.02
C LEU A 193 0.58 6.69 15.83
N GLY A 194 1.64 5.96 16.22
CA GLY A 194 2.76 6.52 16.99
C GLY A 194 2.34 7.06 18.36
N LEU A 195 1.19 6.62 18.86
CA LEU A 195 0.65 7.06 20.14
C LEU A 195 1.53 6.52 21.28
N HIS A 196 2.02 7.42 22.15
CA HIS A 196 2.85 7.06 23.31
C HIS A 196 2.07 6.18 24.28
N GLU A 197 2.57 5.01 24.66
CA GLU A 197 1.94 4.11 25.65
C GLU A 197 1.44 4.86 26.90
N GLN A 198 0.17 5.23 26.87
CA GLN A 198 -0.57 5.83 27.98
C GLN A 198 -1.72 4.88 28.33
N ALA A 199 -2.04 4.80 29.62
CA ALA A 199 -3.00 3.82 30.14
C ALA A 199 -4.43 4.00 29.61
N THR A 200 -4.75 5.11 28.96
CA THR A 200 -6.06 5.36 28.34
C THR A 200 -5.97 6.54 27.37
N TYR A 201 -6.54 6.40 26.17
CA TYR A 201 -6.80 7.53 25.27
C TYR A 201 -8.27 7.93 25.38
N THR A 202 -8.61 9.15 24.94
CA THR A 202 -9.99 9.59 24.70
C THR A 202 -10.36 9.45 23.21
N GLU A 203 -11.66 9.37 22.88
CA GLU A 203 -12.09 9.07 21.49
C GLU A 203 -11.63 10.16 20.54
N LYS A 204 -11.65 11.41 21.02
CA LYS A 204 -11.15 12.58 20.32
C LYS A 204 -9.64 12.53 20.06
N GLU A 205 -8.85 11.98 20.98
CA GLU A 205 -7.39 11.81 20.79
C GLU A 205 -7.10 10.72 19.77
N LEU A 206 -7.81 9.59 19.84
CA LEU A 206 -7.70 8.50 18.87
C LEU A 206 -8.08 8.96 17.46
N GLU A 207 -9.19 9.67 17.34
CA GLU A 207 -9.67 10.25 16.08
C GLU A 207 -8.66 11.25 15.50
N THR A 208 -8.09 12.11 16.34
CA THR A 208 -7.12 13.12 15.89
C THR A 208 -5.84 12.45 15.39
N ALA A 209 -5.33 11.45 16.10
CA ALA A 209 -4.17 10.69 15.66
C ALA A 209 -4.41 9.92 14.35
N LEU A 210 -5.62 9.38 14.14
CA LEU A 210 -6.02 8.74 12.88
C LEU A 210 -6.01 9.72 11.70
N ILE A 211 -6.45 10.95 11.90
CA ILE A 211 -6.47 11.99 10.87
C ILE A 211 -5.06 12.50 10.56
N ASP A 212 -4.25 12.72 11.60
CA ASP A 212 -2.85 13.13 11.42
C ASP A 212 -2.03 12.07 10.66
N ASN A 213 -2.47 10.80 10.74
CA ASN A 213 -1.89 9.66 10.02
C ASN A 213 -2.81 9.12 8.91
N LEU A 214 -3.72 9.94 8.36
CA LEU A 214 -4.77 9.49 7.43
C LEU A 214 -4.22 8.76 6.20
N GLN A 215 -3.04 9.15 5.71
CA GLN A 215 -2.36 8.45 4.61
C GLN A 215 -2.04 6.99 4.98
N SER A 216 -1.45 6.77 6.16
CA SER A 216 -1.12 5.43 6.68
C SER A 216 -2.38 4.62 7.02
N PHE A 217 -3.43 5.29 7.52
CA PHE A 217 -4.71 4.66 7.81
C PHE A 217 -5.44 4.20 6.54
N LEU A 218 -5.43 5.02 5.48
CA LEU A 218 -5.99 4.65 4.18
C LEU A 218 -5.29 3.43 3.57
N LEU A 219 -3.97 3.32 3.75
CA LEU A 219 -3.20 2.14 3.32
C LEU A 219 -3.63 0.87 4.07
N GLU A 220 -3.87 0.96 5.38
CA GLU A 220 -4.36 -0.15 6.21
C GLU A 220 -5.80 -0.58 5.87
N LEU A 221 -6.69 0.39 5.61
CA LEU A 221 -8.08 0.13 5.21
C LEU A 221 -8.15 -0.69 3.91
N GLY A 222 -7.16 -0.56 3.04
CA GLY A 222 -7.02 -1.32 1.81
C GLY A 222 -7.64 -0.64 0.58
N LYS A 223 -7.91 -1.41 -0.46
CA LYS A 223 -8.21 -0.86 -1.79
C LYS A 223 -9.55 -0.15 -1.86
N GLY A 224 -9.56 0.96 -2.59
CA GLY A 224 -10.78 1.65 -3.00
C GLY A 224 -11.29 2.73 -2.05
N PHE A 225 -10.75 2.84 -0.84
CA PHE A 225 -11.19 3.85 0.12
C PHE A 225 -10.77 5.26 -0.28
N THR A 226 -11.74 6.17 -0.19
CA THR A 226 -11.57 7.61 -0.36
C THR A 226 -12.13 8.27 0.89
N PHE A 227 -11.35 9.11 1.56
CA PHE A 227 -11.82 9.87 2.71
C PHE A 227 -12.86 10.91 2.26
N VAL A 228 -14.02 10.95 2.92
CA VAL A 228 -15.12 11.86 2.56
C VAL A 228 -15.28 12.95 3.60
N ALA A 229 -15.40 12.59 4.88
CA ALA A 229 -15.64 13.55 5.95
C ALA A 229 -15.29 12.97 7.31
N ARG A 230 -14.97 13.88 8.24
CA ARG A 230 -14.82 13.64 9.68
C ARG A 230 -15.99 14.31 10.42
N GLN A 231 -16.47 13.73 11.52
CA GLN A 231 -17.57 14.25 12.36
C GLN A 231 -18.75 14.67 11.49
N LYS A 232 -19.15 13.79 10.56
CA LYS A 232 -20.15 14.13 9.56
C LYS A 232 -21.51 14.24 10.24
N ARG A 233 -21.99 15.47 10.35
CA ARG A 233 -23.36 15.72 10.81
C ARG A 233 -24.37 15.18 9.80
N ILE A 234 -25.25 14.32 10.29
CA ILE A 234 -26.45 13.84 9.60
C ILE A 234 -27.65 14.42 10.34
N THR A 235 -28.61 14.97 9.60
CA THR A 235 -29.81 15.60 10.19
C THR A 235 -31.05 14.93 9.64
N LEU A 236 -31.94 14.50 10.54
CA LEU A 236 -33.25 13.94 10.19
C LEU A 236 -34.27 14.47 11.20
N ASP A 237 -35.39 15.02 10.70
CA ASP A 237 -36.55 15.44 11.51
C ASP A 237 -36.21 16.24 12.78
N ALA A 238 -35.23 17.16 12.65
CA ALA A 238 -34.66 18.02 13.70
C ALA A 238 -33.70 17.37 14.72
N GLU A 239 -33.37 16.09 14.58
CA GLU A 239 -32.30 15.44 15.34
C GLU A 239 -30.97 15.47 14.57
N HIS A 240 -29.86 15.61 15.32
CA HIS A 240 -28.50 15.66 14.77
C HIS A 240 -27.67 14.47 15.27
N PHE A 241 -27.12 13.73 14.31
CA PHE A 241 -26.21 12.61 14.55
C PHE A 241 -24.85 12.92 13.94
N TYR A 242 -23.79 12.38 14.52
CA TYR A 242 -22.42 12.58 14.05
C TYR A 242 -21.77 11.23 13.83
N VAL A 243 -21.34 10.99 12.59
CA VAL A 243 -20.50 9.83 12.26
C VAL A 243 -19.05 10.27 12.33
N ASP A 244 -18.22 9.57 13.10
CA ASP A 244 -16.82 9.95 13.32
C ASP A 244 -16.05 10.03 12.01
N LEU A 245 -16.09 8.97 11.20
CA LEU A 245 -15.43 8.95 9.90
C LEU A 245 -16.35 8.40 8.80
N VAL A 246 -16.38 9.11 7.68
CA VAL A 246 -17.08 8.69 6.47
C VAL A 246 -16.06 8.48 5.36
N PHE A 247 -16.06 7.28 4.81
CA PHE A 247 -15.31 6.93 3.61
C PHE A 247 -16.25 6.54 2.49
N TYR A 248 -15.76 6.63 1.27
CA TYR A 248 -16.37 6.05 0.09
C TYR A 248 -15.45 4.98 -0.47
N ASN A 249 -15.94 3.74 -0.59
CA ASN A 249 -15.21 2.72 -1.32
C ASN A 249 -15.63 2.75 -2.80
N ARG A 250 -14.69 3.17 -3.65
CA ARG A 250 -14.90 3.36 -5.09
C ARG A 250 -15.02 2.06 -5.89
N LEU A 251 -14.60 0.92 -5.34
CA LEU A 251 -14.63 -0.37 -6.03
C LEU A 251 -16.01 -1.03 -5.89
N ILE A 252 -16.62 -0.92 -4.70
CA ILE A 252 -17.97 -1.44 -4.45
C ILE A 252 -19.04 -0.34 -4.41
N HIS A 253 -18.68 0.87 -4.85
CA HIS A 253 -19.54 2.05 -4.94
C HIS A 253 -20.38 2.35 -3.69
N SER A 254 -19.80 2.17 -2.50
CA SER A 254 -20.54 2.23 -1.22
C SER A 254 -19.88 3.16 -0.21
N PHE A 255 -20.70 3.91 0.53
CA PHE A 255 -20.22 4.63 1.72
C PHE A 255 -19.97 3.67 2.87
N VAL A 256 -18.84 3.88 3.56
CA VAL A 256 -18.44 3.15 4.75
C VAL A 256 -18.43 4.14 5.91
N LEU A 257 -19.27 3.87 6.90
CA LEU A 257 -19.41 4.68 8.11
C LEU A 257 -18.63 3.97 9.22
N ILE A 258 -17.72 4.69 9.86
CA ILE A 258 -16.89 4.17 10.95
C ILE A 258 -17.19 5.01 12.18
N ASP A 259 -17.57 4.33 13.26
CA ASP A 259 -17.77 4.88 14.60
C ASP A 259 -16.63 4.34 15.48
N LEU A 260 -15.87 5.23 16.13
CA LEU A 260 -14.70 4.88 16.93
C LEU A 260 -15.12 4.70 18.39
N LYS A 261 -14.57 3.67 19.05
CA LYS A 261 -14.80 3.38 20.47
C LYS A 261 -13.50 2.90 21.10
N ILE A 262 -13.23 3.34 22.33
CA ILE A 262 -12.05 2.91 23.12
C ILE A 262 -12.36 1.68 23.99
N GLY A 263 -13.65 1.44 24.27
CA GLY A 263 -14.12 0.33 25.08
C GLY A 263 -14.76 -0.78 24.27
N LYS A 264 -15.26 -1.81 24.97
CA LYS A 264 -16.08 -2.86 24.35
C LYS A 264 -17.32 -2.24 23.73
N LEU A 265 -17.61 -2.66 22.48
CA LEU A 265 -18.87 -2.36 21.80
C LEU A 265 -20.06 -2.81 22.66
N THR A 266 -20.92 -1.87 23.01
CA THR A 266 -22.15 -2.12 23.76
C THR A 266 -23.32 -2.38 22.81
N HIS A 267 -24.41 -2.94 23.34
CA HIS A 267 -25.66 -3.10 22.57
C HIS A 267 -26.26 -1.76 22.14
N GLN A 268 -26.01 -0.70 22.90
CA GLN A 268 -26.47 0.65 22.58
C GLN A 268 -25.73 1.22 21.38
N ASP A 269 -24.40 1.02 21.30
CA ASP A 269 -23.57 1.45 20.17
C ASP A 269 -24.02 0.79 18.85
N LEU A 270 -24.31 -0.52 18.90
CA LEU A 270 -24.81 -1.25 17.74
C LEU A 270 -26.19 -0.74 17.27
N GLY A 271 -27.06 -0.38 18.22
CA GLY A 271 -28.36 0.22 17.92
C GLY A 271 -28.22 1.58 17.23
N GLN A 272 -27.33 2.43 17.74
CA GLN A 272 -27.03 3.74 17.16
C GLN A 272 -26.46 3.62 15.74
N MET A 273 -25.46 2.77 15.52
CA MET A 273 -24.88 2.56 14.18
C MET A 273 -25.92 2.05 13.17
N GLN A 274 -26.82 1.15 13.58
CA GLN A 274 -27.89 0.66 12.70
C GLN A 274 -28.86 1.77 12.31
N TYR A 275 -29.19 2.65 13.27
CA TYR A 275 -30.06 3.80 13.05
C TYR A 275 -29.40 4.82 12.10
N GLU A 276 -28.15 5.20 12.35
CA GLU A 276 -27.37 6.11 11.51
C GLU A 276 -27.25 5.59 10.07
N ARG A 277 -26.95 4.29 9.91
CA ARG A 277 -26.94 3.63 8.59
C ARG A 277 -28.30 3.76 7.89
N GLY A 278 -29.40 3.61 8.63
CA GLY A 278 -30.76 3.79 8.11
C GLY A 278 -31.03 5.21 7.64
N ILE A 279 -30.60 6.22 8.40
CA ILE A 279 -30.70 7.63 8.00
C ILE A 279 -29.86 7.89 6.76
N TRP A 280 -28.60 7.46 6.72
CA TRP A 280 -27.72 7.65 5.58
C TRP A 280 -28.34 7.04 4.30
N LYS A 281 -28.89 5.82 4.37
CA LYS A 281 -29.58 5.22 3.23
C LYS A 281 -30.70 6.10 2.68
N ARG A 282 -31.53 6.69 3.55
CA ARG A 282 -32.63 7.60 3.16
C ARG A 282 -32.11 8.90 2.54
N VAL A 283 -31.08 9.51 3.15
CA VAL A 283 -30.44 10.72 2.62
C VAL A 283 -29.83 10.46 1.24
N PHE A 284 -29.13 9.34 1.07
CA PHE A 284 -28.52 8.95 -0.20
C PHE A 284 -29.56 8.66 -1.28
N GLN A 285 -30.63 7.93 -0.96
CA GLN A 285 -31.73 7.69 -1.90
C GLN A 285 -32.37 8.99 -2.38
N LYS A 286 -32.60 9.94 -1.47
CA LYS A 286 -33.12 11.28 -1.80
C LYS A 286 -32.13 12.08 -2.66
N TRP A 287 -30.83 11.98 -2.39
CA TRP A 287 -29.80 12.65 -3.20
C TRP A 287 -29.69 12.03 -4.59
N LYS A 288 -29.79 10.71 -4.69
CA LYS A 288 -29.78 9.96 -5.95
C LYS A 288 -30.99 10.31 -6.82
N SER A 289 -32.19 10.36 -6.26
CA SER A 289 -33.40 10.75 -7.01
C SER A 289 -33.33 12.19 -7.53
N LEU A 290 -32.78 13.12 -6.73
CA LEU A 290 -32.59 14.53 -7.16
C LEU A 290 -31.53 14.70 -8.27
N PHE A 291 -30.59 13.76 -8.40
CA PHE A 291 -29.58 13.76 -9.46
C PHE A 291 -30.11 13.10 -10.74
N GLU A 292 -30.92 12.04 -10.62
CA GLU A 292 -31.56 11.36 -11.76
C GLU A 292 -32.68 12.21 -12.40
N GLU A 293 -33.31 13.13 -11.66
CA GLU A 293 -34.28 14.10 -12.20
C GLU A 293 -33.65 15.32 -12.89
N ARG A 294 -32.32 15.48 -12.84
CA ARG A 294 -31.59 16.65 -13.37
C ARG A 294 -30.64 16.35 -14.54
N VAL A 295 -30.69 15.14 -15.10
CA VAL A 295 -30.03 14.72 -16.35
C VAL A 295 -31.10 14.32 -17.34
#